data_AF-A0A7J6NYT1-F1
#
_entry.id   AF-A0A7J6NYT1-F1
#
_cell.length_a   1.000
_cell.length_b   1.000
_cell.length_c   1.000
_cell.angle_alpha   90.00
_cell.angle_beta   90.00
_cell.angle_gamma   90.00
#
_symmetry.space_group_name_H-M   'P 1'
#
loop_
_entity.id
_entity.type
_entity.pdbx_description
1 polymer ?
#
loop_
_entity_poly.entity_id
_entity_poly.type
_entity_poly.pdbx_seq_one_letter_code
_entity_poly.pdbx_strand_id
1 'polypeptide(L)'
;FLVIIVLRSIPSLSSLRPVSDAMALFFVVSVSILREGLEDFHAHKEDGRINSASCFAWRRDSEGRPGEDTWQVIKWMDVQVGDVLLVYCDEAIPADMVVLGSSRGGEIHIQTASLDGETTLKSKFSPSLSADSHGSVRSRTTTTIAEPPSPSLTELDEGAFVTCGMPIGSLDVFHGVLKMQEDGV
;
A
#
# COMPACT_ATOMS: atom_id res chain seq x y z
N PHE A 1 -39.53 -0.46 13.60
CA PHE A 1 -40.11 -1.80 13.37
C PHE A 1 -39.75 -2.79 14.47
N LEU A 2 -38.46 -3.08 14.71
CA LEU A 2 -38.05 -4.04 15.76
C LEU A 2 -38.63 -3.74 17.14
N VAL A 3 -38.53 -2.50 17.63
CA VAL A 3 -39.10 -2.08 18.93
C VAL A 3 -40.62 -2.29 18.98
N ILE A 4 -41.34 -2.03 17.88
CA ILE A 4 -42.79 -2.23 17.80
C ILE A 4 -43.14 -3.72 17.87
N ILE A 5 -42.38 -4.59 17.19
CA ILE A 5 -42.52 -6.04 17.25
C ILE A 5 -42.28 -6.56 18.68
N VAL A 6 -41.24 -6.06 19.35
CA VAL A 6 -40.92 -6.42 20.75
C VAL A 6 -42.04 -5.98 21.70
N LEU A 7 -42.51 -4.73 21.60
CA LEU A 7 -43.61 -4.23 22.43
C LEU A 7 -44.92 -4.99 22.19
N ARG A 8 -45.22 -5.37 20.95
CA ARG A 8 -46.40 -6.19 20.59
C ARG A 8 -46.27 -7.67 20.98
N SER A 9 -45.07 -8.14 21.27
CA SER A 9 -44.84 -9.51 21.75
C SER A 9 -45.19 -9.70 23.23
N ILE A 10 -45.40 -8.59 23.98
CA ILE A 10 -45.82 -8.61 25.39
C ILE A 10 -47.36 -8.66 25.45
N PRO A 11 -47.97 -9.78 25.90
CA PRO A 11 -49.44 -9.94 25.89
C PRO A 11 -50.17 -8.91 26.76
N SER A 12 -49.48 -8.36 27.76
CA SER A 12 -50.01 -7.34 28.68
C SER A 12 -50.16 -5.96 28.05
N LEU A 13 -49.48 -5.68 26.92
CA LEU A 13 -49.46 -4.37 26.27
C LEU A 13 -50.23 -4.35 24.94
N SER A 14 -50.41 -5.49 24.27
CA SER A 14 -51.15 -5.59 23.00
C SER A 14 -51.79 -6.96 22.81
N SER A 15 -53.01 -7.00 22.28
CA SER A 15 -53.75 -8.23 21.94
C SER A 15 -53.53 -8.71 20.50
N LEU A 16 -52.78 -7.97 19.68
CA LEU A 16 -52.51 -8.28 18.28
C LEU A 16 -51.18 -9.04 18.13
N ARG A 17 -51.19 -10.16 17.39
CA ARG A 17 -49.96 -10.92 17.09
C ARG A 17 -49.09 -10.15 16.08
N PRO A 18 -47.78 -9.94 16.32
CA PRO A 18 -46.92 -9.12 15.45
C PRO A 18 -46.42 -9.87 14.21
N VAL A 19 -47.25 -10.74 13.59
CA VAL A 19 -46.82 -11.61 12.49
C VAL A 19 -46.52 -10.81 11.22
N SER A 20 -47.41 -9.89 10.82
CA SER A 20 -47.22 -9.07 9.62
C SER A 20 -45.98 -8.17 9.74
N ASP A 21 -45.79 -7.56 10.91
CA ASP A 21 -44.67 -6.67 11.18
C ASP A 21 -43.34 -7.46 11.17
N ALA A 22 -43.33 -8.66 11.76
CA ALA A 22 -42.17 -9.55 11.75
C ALA A 22 -41.83 -10.06 10.35
N MET A 23 -42.83 -10.45 9.54
CA MET A 23 -42.59 -10.87 8.15
C MET A 23 -42.03 -9.74 7.29
N ALA A 24 -42.56 -8.53 7.43
CA ALA A 24 -42.04 -7.36 6.71
C ALA A 24 -40.59 -7.04 7.11
N LEU A 25 -40.27 -7.07 8.41
CA LEU A 25 -38.90 -6.85 8.89
C LEU A 25 -37.96 -7.94 8.38
N PHE A 26 -38.36 -9.21 8.47
CA PHE A 26 -37.56 -10.35 7.98
C PHE A 26 -37.26 -10.22 6.49
N PHE A 27 -38.26 -9.87 5.68
CA PHE A 27 -38.07 -9.69 4.24
C PHE A 27 -37.06 -8.58 3.94
N VAL A 28 -37.22 -7.40 4.54
CA VAL A 28 -36.31 -6.27 4.31
C VAL A 28 -34.88 -6.60 4.74
N VAL A 29 -34.71 -7.17 5.94
CA VAL A 29 -33.39 -7.56 6.46
C VAL A 29 -32.76 -8.64 5.59
N SER A 30 -33.54 -9.62 5.13
CA SER A 30 -33.03 -10.70 4.27
C SER A 30 -32.53 -10.16 2.93
N VAL A 31 -33.27 -9.25 2.30
CA VAL A 31 -32.85 -8.62 1.04
C VAL A 31 -31.59 -7.76 1.25
N SER A 32 -31.50 -7.02 2.35
CA SER A 32 -30.30 -6.25 2.70
C SER A 32 -29.08 -7.15 2.88
N ILE A 33 -29.17 -8.17 3.73
CA ILE A 33 -28.06 -9.12 3.98
C ILE A 33 -27.64 -9.81 2.69
N LEU A 34 -28.58 -10.22 1.85
CA LEU A 34 -28.27 -10.86 0.58
C LEU A 34 -27.51 -9.90 -0.35
N ARG A 35 -27.99 -8.65 -0.48
CA ARG A 35 -27.35 -7.65 -1.33
C ARG A 35 -25.94 -7.33 -0.85
N GLU A 36 -25.79 -7.00 0.43
CA GLU A 36 -24.50 -6.70 1.06
C GLU A 36 -23.55 -7.89 0.93
N GLY A 37 -24.02 -9.12 1.17
CA GLY A 37 -23.20 -10.31 1.01
C GLY A 37 -22.73 -10.57 -0.43
N LEU A 38 -23.53 -10.21 -1.44
CA LEU A 38 -23.12 -10.31 -2.85
C LEU A 38 -22.09 -9.23 -3.22
N GLU A 39 -22.28 -8.00 -2.75
CA GLU A 39 -21.34 -6.89 -2.95
C GLU A 39 -19.99 -7.20 -2.29
N ASP A 40 -20.01 -7.66 -1.03
CA ASP A 40 -18.81 -8.06 -0.28
C ASP A 40 -18.06 -9.22 -0.96
N PHE A 41 -18.79 -10.22 -1.49
CA PHE A 41 -18.16 -11.33 -2.20
C PHE A 41 -17.46 -10.86 -3.48
N HIS A 42 -18.09 -9.93 -4.21
CA HIS A 42 -17.49 -9.36 -5.41
C HIS A 42 -16.23 -8.55 -5.07
N ALA A 43 -16.30 -7.71 -4.03
CA ALA A 43 -15.16 -6.94 -3.56
C ALA A 43 -14.00 -7.84 -3.12
N HIS A 44 -14.28 -8.91 -2.36
CA HIS A 44 -13.26 -9.84 -1.90
C HIS A 44 -12.52 -10.53 -3.06
N LYS A 45 -13.24 -10.89 -4.13
CA LYS A 45 -12.62 -11.47 -5.32
C LYS A 45 -11.69 -10.48 -6.02
N GLU A 46 -12.10 -9.21 -6.09
CA GLU A 46 -11.31 -8.16 -6.72
C GLU A 46 -10.06 -7.81 -5.90
N ASP A 47 -10.18 -7.73 -4.57
CA ASP A 47 -9.06 -7.54 -3.66
C ASP A 47 -8.02 -8.66 -3.84
N GLY A 48 -8.48 -9.91 -3.92
CA GLY A 48 -7.60 -11.06 -4.17
C GLY A 48 -6.84 -10.94 -5.49
N ARG A 49 -7.49 -10.42 -6.54
CA ARG A 49 -6.86 -10.20 -7.84
C ARG A 49 -5.75 -9.14 -7.75
N ILE A 50 -6.03 -7.99 -7.13
CA ILE A 50 -5.07 -6.90 -6.96
C ILE A 50 -3.88 -7.35 -6.10
N ASN A 51 -4.15 -8.02 -4.99
CA ASN A 51 -3.13 -8.53 -4.07
C ASN A 51 -2.21 -9.60 -4.71
N SER A 52 -2.72 -10.32 -5.71
CA SER A 52 -1.97 -11.33 -6.47
C SER A 52 -1.20 -10.78 -7.67
N ALA A 53 -1.34 -9.48 -7.99
CA ALA A 53 -0.55 -8.85 -9.04
C ALA A 53 0.94 -8.96 -8.72
N SER A 54 1.78 -9.01 -9.76
CA SER A 54 3.22 -9.22 -9.60
C SER A 54 4.00 -7.93 -9.79
N CYS A 55 5.16 -7.83 -9.15
CA CYS A 55 6.16 -6.79 -9.41
C CYS A 55 7.58 -7.36 -9.24
N PHE A 56 8.58 -6.63 -9.73
CA PHE A 56 9.98 -7.01 -9.57
C PHE A 56 10.57 -6.34 -8.34
N ALA A 57 11.07 -7.16 -7.40
CA ALA A 57 11.77 -6.69 -6.21
C ALA A 57 13.23 -7.12 -6.24
N TRP A 58 14.12 -6.23 -5.82
CA TRP A 58 15.52 -6.54 -5.60
C TRP A 58 15.66 -7.36 -4.32
N ARG A 59 16.18 -8.58 -4.43
CA ARG A 59 16.41 -9.46 -3.29
C ARG A 59 17.88 -9.90 -3.26
N ARG A 60 18.49 -9.78 -2.08
CA ARG A 60 19.81 -10.37 -1.81
C ARG A 60 19.62 -11.85 -1.47
N ASP A 61 20.47 -12.71 -2.03
CA ASP A 61 20.46 -14.13 -1.63
C ASP A 61 20.75 -14.22 -0.12
N SER A 62 19.80 -14.79 0.62
CA SER A 62 19.87 -14.93 2.08
C SER A 62 20.78 -16.09 2.51
N GLU A 63 21.24 -16.92 1.57
CA GLU A 63 22.07 -18.09 1.83
C GLU A 63 23.59 -17.82 1.76
N GLY A 64 24.00 -16.54 1.68
CA GLY A 64 25.41 -16.14 1.78
C GLY A 64 26.29 -16.66 0.63
N ARG A 65 25.69 -17.16 -0.45
CA ARG A 65 26.41 -17.52 -1.67
C ARG A 65 26.80 -16.22 -2.38
N PRO A 66 28.10 -15.99 -2.62
CA PRO A 66 28.55 -14.80 -3.33
C PRO A 66 28.15 -14.93 -4.81
N GLY A 67 27.18 -14.11 -5.24
CA GLY A 67 26.62 -14.07 -6.59
C GLY A 67 25.21 -14.67 -6.60
N GLU A 68 24.13 -13.92 -6.81
CA GLU A 68 23.91 -12.76 -7.66
C GLU A 68 22.73 -11.99 -7.04
N ASP A 69 22.93 -10.74 -6.63
CA ASP A 69 21.77 -9.90 -6.25
C ASP A 69 20.88 -9.81 -7.50
N THR A 70 19.63 -10.28 -7.40
CA THR A 70 18.77 -10.48 -8.57
C THR A 70 17.39 -9.88 -8.38
N TRP A 71 16.81 -9.46 -9.50
CA TRP A 71 15.40 -9.10 -9.58
C TRP A 71 14.54 -10.35 -9.49
N GLN A 72 13.71 -10.43 -8.47
CA GLN A 72 12.76 -11.53 -8.26
C GLN A 72 11.34 -11.03 -8.45
N VAL A 73 10.50 -11.87 -9.04
CA VAL A 73 9.07 -11.59 -9.17
C VAL A 73 8.39 -11.93 -7.85
N ILE A 74 7.77 -10.95 -7.22
CA ILE A 74 6.97 -11.11 -5.98
C ILE A 74 5.54 -10.63 -6.22
N LYS A 75 4.60 -11.05 -5.36
CA LYS A 75 3.24 -10.51 -5.40
C LYS A 75 3.15 -9.18 -4.66
N TRP A 76 2.17 -8.36 -5.01
CA TRP A 76 1.92 -7.08 -4.35
C TRP A 76 1.66 -7.23 -2.85
N MET A 77 0.97 -8.30 -2.45
CA MET A 77 0.77 -8.63 -1.04
C MET A 77 2.06 -8.97 -0.26
N ASP A 78 3.16 -9.27 -0.96
CA ASP A 78 4.45 -9.63 -0.37
C ASP A 78 5.45 -8.45 -0.36
N VAL A 79 5.04 -7.26 -0.84
CA VAL A 79 5.88 -6.05 -0.83
C VAL A 79 6.03 -5.53 0.60
N GLN A 80 7.27 -5.23 0.99
CA GLN A 80 7.60 -4.72 2.32
C GLN A 80 8.31 -3.37 2.27
N VAL A 81 8.20 -2.61 3.36
CA VAL A 81 8.92 -1.33 3.51
C VAL A 81 10.43 -1.57 3.46
N GLY A 82 11.12 -0.85 2.59
CA GLY A 82 12.56 -1.01 2.33
C GLY A 82 12.87 -1.82 1.07
N ASP A 83 11.86 -2.45 0.46
CA ASP A 83 12.03 -3.12 -0.82
C ASP A 83 12.38 -2.12 -1.93
N VAL A 84 13.38 -2.46 -2.75
CA VAL A 84 13.68 -1.74 -3.98
C VAL A 84 12.94 -2.45 -5.10
N LEU A 85 12.00 -1.74 -5.73
CA LEU A 85 11.17 -2.30 -6.80
C LEU A 85 11.56 -1.71 -8.16
N LEU A 86 11.47 -2.54 -9.19
CA LEU A 86 11.55 -2.13 -10.59
C LEU A 86 10.14 -2.12 -11.17
N VAL A 87 9.72 -0.96 -11.67
CA VAL A 87 8.42 -0.74 -12.30
C VAL A 87 8.67 -0.37 -13.75
N TYR A 88 8.02 -1.08 -14.68
CA TYR A 88 8.14 -0.79 -16.11
C TYR A 88 7.15 0.29 -16.55
N CYS A 89 7.34 0.80 -17.77
CA CYS A 89 6.39 1.74 -18.37
C CYS A 89 5.01 1.09 -18.46
N ASP A 90 3.96 1.88 -18.22
CA ASP A 90 2.56 1.47 -18.27
C ASP A 90 2.16 0.39 -17.24
N GLU A 91 2.99 0.14 -16.21
CA GLU A 91 2.63 -0.69 -15.07
C GLU A 91 2.04 0.13 -13.92
N ALA A 92 1.13 -0.48 -13.19
CA ALA A 92 0.59 0.11 -11.98
C ALA A 92 1.62 0.04 -10.84
N ILE A 93 1.63 1.08 -10.00
CA ILE A 93 2.57 1.19 -8.88
C ILE A 93 2.00 0.40 -7.68
N PRO A 94 2.76 -0.55 -7.10
CA PRO A 94 2.25 -1.46 -6.07
C PRO A 94 2.07 -0.84 -4.68
N ALA A 95 2.81 0.24 -4.38
CA ALA A 95 2.82 0.91 -3.08
C ALA A 95 3.30 2.37 -3.21
N ASP A 96 3.23 3.15 -2.14
CA ASP A 96 3.87 4.47 -2.10
C ASP A 96 5.40 4.33 -2.17
N MET A 97 6.01 4.93 -3.19
CA MET A 97 7.43 4.74 -3.52
C MET A 97 8.17 6.07 -3.63
N VAL A 98 9.46 6.05 -3.28
CA VAL A 98 10.41 7.12 -3.58
C VAL A 98 11.21 6.75 -4.82
N VAL A 99 11.24 7.64 -5.81
CA VAL A 99 11.96 7.42 -7.06
C VAL A 99 13.47 7.50 -6.80
N LEU A 100 14.18 6.39 -7.01
CA LEU A 100 15.65 6.34 -6.88
C LEU A 100 16.36 6.64 -8.20
N GLY A 101 15.74 6.29 -9.32
CA GLY A 101 16.30 6.49 -10.65
C GLY A 101 15.31 6.12 -11.74
N SER A 102 15.68 6.43 -12.99
CA SER A 102 14.87 6.16 -14.18
C SER A 102 15.80 5.92 -15.36
N SER A 103 15.31 5.20 -16.38
CA SER A 103 16.01 5.04 -17.66
C SER A 103 16.29 6.38 -18.36
N ARG A 104 15.60 7.46 -17.95
CA ARG A 104 15.75 8.83 -18.48
C ARG A 104 16.42 9.79 -17.49
N GLY A 105 17.44 9.34 -16.76
CA GLY A 105 18.25 10.22 -15.90
C GLY A 105 17.48 10.79 -14.71
N GLY A 106 16.57 9.99 -14.14
CA GLY A 106 15.84 10.35 -12.92
C GLY A 106 14.46 11.00 -13.11
N GLU A 107 14.08 11.38 -14.34
CA GLU A 107 12.71 11.86 -14.61
C GLU A 107 11.76 10.69 -14.94
N ILE A 108 10.56 10.73 -14.35
CA ILE A 108 9.46 9.82 -14.64
C ILE A 108 8.15 10.60 -14.83
N HIS A 109 7.19 9.97 -15.50
CA HIS A 109 5.83 10.51 -15.68
C HIS A 109 4.83 9.54 -15.07
N ILE A 110 3.94 10.06 -14.22
CA ILE A 110 2.92 9.26 -13.54
C ILE A 110 1.55 9.78 -13.96
N GLN A 111 0.64 8.86 -14.26
CA GLN A 111 -0.77 9.15 -14.44
C GLN A 111 -1.53 8.85 -13.14
N THR A 112 -2.31 9.81 -12.64
CA THR A 112 -3.05 9.68 -11.38
C THR A 112 -4.55 9.51 -11.57
N ALA A 113 -5.00 9.17 -12.78
CA ALA A 113 -6.42 9.06 -13.14
C ALA A 113 -7.25 8.18 -12.18
N SER A 114 -6.65 7.14 -11.58
CA SER A 114 -7.31 6.27 -10.60
C SER A 114 -7.48 6.90 -9.21
N LEU A 115 -6.78 8.00 -8.89
CA LEU A 115 -6.80 8.69 -7.61
C LEU A 115 -7.60 10.00 -7.65
N ASP A 116 -7.36 10.84 -8.65
CA ASP A 116 -7.95 12.19 -8.76
C ASP A 116 -8.80 12.39 -10.03
N GLY A 117 -8.85 11.40 -10.93
CA GLY A 117 -9.55 11.51 -12.22
C GLY A 117 -8.80 12.34 -13.27
N GLU A 118 -7.59 12.82 -12.99
CA GLU A 118 -6.79 13.58 -13.93
C GLU A 118 -6.10 12.67 -14.95
N THR A 119 -6.28 12.96 -16.24
CA THR A 119 -5.66 12.19 -17.33
C THR A 119 -4.29 12.71 -17.74
N THR A 120 -3.86 13.84 -17.18
CA THR A 120 -2.58 14.48 -17.50
C THR A 120 -1.44 13.77 -16.78
N LEU A 121 -0.32 13.60 -17.48
CA LEU A 121 0.90 13.05 -16.89
C LEU A 121 1.57 14.09 -15.99
N LYS A 122 1.86 13.69 -14.75
CA LYS A 122 2.61 14.49 -13.77
C LYS A 122 4.08 14.05 -13.79
N SER A 123 5.00 14.98 -14.07
CA SER A 123 6.43 14.69 -14.00
C SER A 123 6.90 14.60 -12.55
N LYS A 124 7.68 13.57 -12.23
CA LYS A 124 8.35 13.38 -10.93
C LYS A 124 9.84 13.14 -11.19
N PHE A 125 10.66 13.50 -10.21
CA PHE A 125 12.12 13.43 -10.34
C PHE A 125 12.70 12.65 -9.17
N SER A 126 13.67 11.79 -9.45
CA SER A 126 14.54 11.25 -8.42
C SER A 126 15.39 12.38 -7.82
N PRO A 127 15.77 12.29 -6.54
CA PRO A 127 16.84 13.12 -6.01
C PRO A 127 18.05 13.03 -6.94
N SER A 128 18.74 14.15 -7.18
CA SER A 128 19.95 14.17 -7.99
C SER A 128 21.06 13.44 -7.23
N LEU A 129 21.18 12.12 -7.41
CA LEU A 129 22.45 11.45 -7.24
C LEU A 129 23.32 11.91 -8.40
N SER A 130 24.49 12.47 -8.09
CA SER A 130 25.52 12.83 -9.05
C SER A 130 25.65 11.72 -10.11
N ALA A 131 25.41 12.08 -11.38
CA ALA A 131 25.14 11.17 -12.49
C ALA A 131 26.33 10.30 -12.96
N ASP A 132 27.33 10.07 -12.11
CA ASP A 132 28.63 9.50 -12.51
C ASP A 132 28.89 8.06 -12.04
N SER A 133 27.97 7.42 -11.32
CA SER A 133 28.14 6.01 -10.94
C SER A 133 27.19 5.10 -11.72
N HIS A 134 27.68 4.60 -12.85
CA HIS A 134 27.33 3.28 -13.41
C HIS A 134 27.83 2.16 -12.44
N GLY A 135 27.52 2.30 -11.16
CA GLY A 135 27.88 1.40 -10.08
C GLY A 135 26.60 0.87 -9.48
N SER A 136 26.53 -0.45 -9.31
CA SER A 136 25.49 -1.14 -8.55
C SER A 136 25.21 -0.37 -7.25
N VAL A 137 24.03 0.26 -7.15
CA VAL A 137 23.55 0.83 -5.89
C VAL A 137 23.34 -0.36 -4.96
N ARG A 138 24.34 -0.68 -4.14
CA ARG A 138 24.21 -1.67 -3.06
C ARG A 138 23.34 -1.05 -1.97
N SER A 139 22.04 -0.94 -2.22
CA SER A 139 21.14 -0.26 -1.30
C SER A 139 20.71 -1.21 -0.18
N ARG A 140 21.28 -1.05 1.02
CA ARG A 140 20.53 -1.29 2.25
C ARG A 140 19.61 -0.09 2.44
N THR A 141 18.40 -0.13 1.88
CA THR A 141 17.40 0.90 2.14
C THR A 141 16.69 0.56 3.43
N THR A 142 17.11 1.16 4.54
CA THR A 142 16.36 1.05 5.81
C THR A 142 15.48 2.29 5.93
N THR A 143 14.17 2.12 5.77
CA THR A 143 13.20 3.18 6.03
C THR A 143 12.79 3.11 7.49
N THR A 144 13.36 3.98 8.33
CA THR A 144 12.93 4.14 9.73
C THR A 144 11.71 5.06 9.77
N ILE A 145 10.55 4.49 10.04
CA ILE A 145 9.32 5.25 10.31
C ILE A 145 9.44 5.84 11.72
N ALA A 146 9.54 7.17 11.79
CA ALA A 146 9.39 8.03 12.97
C ALA A 146 9.57 7.39 14.37
N GLU A 147 10.81 7.22 14.81
CA GLU A 147 11.20 7.36 16.23
C GLU A 147 12.52 8.15 16.33
N PRO A 148 12.73 8.98 17.36
CA PRO A 148 14.03 9.61 17.59
C PRO A 148 15.07 8.51 17.86
N PRO A 149 16.23 8.53 17.19
CA PRO A 149 17.18 7.43 17.29
C PRO A 149 17.68 7.31 18.73
N SER A 150 17.32 6.21 19.39
CA SER A 150 18.03 5.75 20.57
C SER A 150 19.44 5.31 20.13
N PRO A 151 20.50 5.72 20.85
CA PRO A 151 21.87 5.53 20.40
C PRO A 151 22.37 4.11 20.72
N SER A 152 21.90 3.10 19.97
CA SER A 152 22.53 1.78 19.96
C SER A 152 22.06 0.93 18.78
N LEU A 153 22.38 1.36 17.56
CA LEU A 153 22.49 0.47 16.40
C LEU A 153 23.85 0.75 15.73
N THR A 154 24.89 0.58 16.55
CA THR A 154 26.27 0.49 16.10
C THR A 154 26.46 -0.80 15.31
N GLU A 155 27.07 -0.66 14.13
CA GLU A 155 27.61 -1.69 13.23
C GLU A 155 26.59 -2.37 12.29
N LEU A 156 26.45 -1.85 11.06
CA LEU A 156 26.77 -2.59 9.81
C LEU A 156 26.24 -1.89 8.52
N ASP A 157 27.19 -1.63 7.62
CA ASP A 157 27.14 -1.40 6.16
C ASP A 157 26.35 -0.23 5.55
N GLU A 158 27.11 0.71 4.98
CA GLU A 158 26.83 1.57 3.81
C GLU A 158 25.43 1.41 3.19
N GLY A 159 24.53 2.35 3.48
CA GLY A 159 23.14 2.30 3.01
C GLY A 159 22.49 3.68 2.89
N ALA A 160 21.32 3.73 2.24
CA ALA A 160 20.52 4.93 2.08
C ALA A 160 19.31 4.88 3.02
N PHE A 161 19.00 5.98 3.69
CA PHE A 161 17.93 6.05 4.69
C PHE A 161 16.91 7.10 4.30
N VAL A 162 15.65 6.71 4.18
CA VAL A 162 14.53 7.64 4.02
C VAL A 162 13.87 7.83 5.37
N THR A 163 13.83 9.06 5.86
CA THR A 163 13.06 9.46 7.03
C THR A 163 11.84 10.23 6.56
N CYS A 164 10.64 9.79 6.90
CA CYS A 164 9.39 10.48 6.56
C CYS A 164 8.45 10.56 7.76
N GLY A 165 7.46 11.45 7.67
CA GLY A 165 6.40 11.58 8.66
C GLY A 165 5.41 10.40 8.62
N MET A 166 4.45 10.41 9.54
CA MET A 166 3.33 9.46 9.53
C MET A 166 2.50 9.59 8.24
N PRO A 167 1.85 8.52 7.76
CA PRO A 167 0.91 8.60 6.64
C PRO A 167 -0.19 9.62 6.94
N ILE A 168 -0.43 10.53 6.00
CA ILE A 168 -1.50 11.52 6.05
C ILE A 168 -2.45 11.29 4.88
N GLY A 169 -3.73 11.65 5.03
CA GLY A 169 -4.74 11.50 3.97
C GLY A 169 -4.65 12.54 2.84
N SER A 170 -3.52 13.25 2.71
CA SER A 170 -3.31 14.25 1.64
C SER A 170 -2.50 13.63 0.51
N LEU A 171 -2.98 13.76 -0.73
CA LEU A 171 -2.31 13.25 -1.93
C LEU A 171 -1.22 14.20 -2.46
N ASP A 172 -1.23 15.46 -2.03
CA ASP A 172 -0.39 16.52 -2.59
C ASP A 172 0.90 16.78 -1.80
N VAL A 173 0.97 16.28 -0.56
CA VAL A 173 2.03 16.63 0.38
C VAL A 173 2.74 15.37 0.88
N PHE A 174 4.04 15.30 0.60
CA PHE A 174 4.95 14.34 1.20
C PHE A 174 6.15 15.09 1.79
N HIS A 175 6.46 14.82 3.06
CA HIS A 175 7.64 15.34 3.73
C HIS A 175 8.55 14.18 4.11
N GLY A 176 9.72 14.14 3.49
CA GLY A 176 10.75 13.17 3.81
C GLY A 176 12.15 13.68 3.47
N VAL A 177 13.14 13.06 4.10
CA VAL A 177 14.56 13.33 3.89
C VAL A 177 15.24 12.03 3.52
N LEU A 178 15.88 12.00 2.35
CA LEU A 178 16.81 10.94 1.97
C LEU A 178 18.21 11.33 2.48
N LYS A 179 18.79 10.48 3.31
CA LYS A 179 20.18 10.59 3.74
C LYS A 179 20.99 9.46 3.10
N MET A 180 22.07 9.84 2.43
CA MET A 180 23.09 8.91 1.99
C MET A 180 24.30 9.09 2.90
N GLN A 181 24.87 8.00 3.39
CA GLN A 181 26.12 8.04 4.12
C GLN A 181 27.23 8.37 3.09
N GLU A 182 27.85 9.55 3.16
CA GLU A 182 29.02 9.87 2.32
C GLU A 182 30.20 8.97 2.72
N ASP A 183 30.89 8.43 1.72
CA ASP A 183 32.10 7.64 1.89
C ASP A 183 33.10 8.43 2.75
N GLY A 184 33.38 7.91 3.94
CA GLY A 184 34.40 8.48 4.81
C GLY A 184 35.77 8.38 4.13
N VAL A 185 36.33 9.54 3.78
CA VAL A 185 37.77 9.69 3.53
C VAL A 185 38.53 9.64 4.85
#